data_AF-A0AAW2HEV8-F1
#
_entry.id   AF-A0AAW2HEV8-F1
#
_cell.length_a   1.000
_cell.length_b   1.000
_cell.length_c   1.000
_cell.angle_alpha   90.00
_cell.angle_beta   90.00
_cell.angle_gamma   90.00
#
_symmetry.space_group_name_H-M   'P 1'
#
loop_
_entity.id
_entity.type
_entity.pdbx_description
1 polymer ?
#
loop_
_entity_poly.entity_id
_entity_poly.type
_entity_poly.pdbx_seq_one_letter_code
_entity_poly.pdbx_strand_id
1 'polypeptide(L)'
;MVRCGLSAEQVGQKVFDILLVTFTVLLHREGMGHPCGFPGRPRNGSSSTLSTISRPGDTAQYSCRPGYTLFGDTERVCLESGIWAGQQPLCELNLVLKRPTLMSAQLWHYTPDLAVDGNTETCSFTPKTSEQRWWQVDLTYQQHIGSVALVISRDAYHELTIFITELVSKNQALYKPCTHFKGKFPKLKMLFVCNKGKGHKGRYVYIRDDRKNHDYFGLCEVEVFAFRGGWDTYVLGGGETEANALKIRGGRGRIEKTCRNMCSTRVFASPTGKSLVPRNWVTVAFDASCCGGRDVKPPS
;
A
#
# COMPACT_ATOMS: atom_id res chain seq x y z
N MET A 1 -2.14 -39.89 71.01
CA MET A 1 -1.46 -40.01 69.71
C MET A 1 -2.48 -39.78 68.61
N VAL A 2 -2.48 -38.62 67.96
CA VAL A 2 -3.27 -38.42 66.74
C VAL A 2 -2.40 -38.89 65.58
N ARG A 3 -2.81 -39.96 64.88
CA ARG A 3 -2.15 -40.41 63.65
C ARG A 3 -2.46 -39.40 62.54
N CYS A 4 -1.53 -38.49 62.29
CA CYS A 4 -1.53 -37.69 61.07
C CYS A 4 -0.80 -38.46 59.98
N GLY A 5 -1.55 -39.14 59.10
CA GLY A 5 -1.02 -39.76 57.90
C GLY A 5 -2.16 -40.05 56.94
N LEU A 6 -2.10 -39.44 55.75
CA LEU A 6 -3.02 -39.76 54.64
C LEU A 6 -2.76 -41.21 54.19
N SER A 7 -3.82 -41.96 53.86
CA SER A 7 -3.66 -43.30 53.29
C SER A 7 -3.02 -43.21 51.90
N ALA A 8 -2.29 -44.24 51.47
CA ALA A 8 -1.64 -44.27 50.14
C ALA A 8 -2.64 -44.03 48.98
N GLU A 9 -3.89 -44.46 49.17
CA GLU A 9 -5.00 -44.25 48.24
C GLU A 9 -5.45 -42.76 48.19
N GLN A 10 -5.52 -42.09 49.34
CA GLN A 10 -5.78 -40.64 49.42
C GLN A 10 -4.64 -39.81 48.84
N VAL A 11 -3.40 -40.27 48.94
CA VAL A 11 -2.24 -39.64 48.30
C VAL A 11 -2.33 -39.82 46.77
N GLY A 12 -2.67 -41.02 46.29
CA GLY A 12 -2.86 -41.30 44.87
C GLY A 12 -3.95 -40.45 44.21
N GLN A 13 -5.12 -40.32 44.86
CA GLN A 13 -6.22 -39.48 44.36
C GLN A 13 -5.82 -37.99 44.31
N LYS A 14 -5.16 -37.48 45.36
CA LYS A 14 -4.68 -36.09 45.36
C LYS A 14 -3.62 -35.83 44.30
N VAL A 15 -2.73 -36.79 44.04
CA VAL A 15 -1.74 -36.67 42.95
C VAL A 15 -2.42 -36.69 41.59
N PHE A 16 -3.43 -37.55 41.39
CA PHE A 16 -4.23 -37.58 40.16
C PHE A 16 -4.98 -36.27 39.94
N ASP A 17 -5.63 -35.73 40.98
CA ASP A 17 -6.34 -34.44 40.91
C ASP A 17 -5.39 -33.27 40.61
N ILE A 18 -4.19 -33.24 41.21
CA ILE A 18 -3.16 -32.22 40.93
C ILE A 18 -2.65 -32.36 39.49
N LEU A 19 -2.42 -33.58 39.00
CA LEU A 19 -2.01 -33.82 37.61
C LEU A 19 -3.12 -33.42 36.63
N LEU A 20 -4.40 -33.66 36.94
CA LEU A 20 -5.53 -33.26 36.12
C LEU A 20 -5.69 -31.73 36.08
N VAL A 21 -5.54 -31.05 37.22
CA VAL A 21 -5.58 -29.58 37.34
C VAL A 21 -4.39 -28.93 36.63
N THR A 22 -3.19 -29.48 36.77
CA THR A 22 -2.01 -28.98 36.05
C THR A 22 -2.11 -29.23 34.55
N PHE A 23 -2.65 -30.38 34.10
CA PHE A 23 -2.91 -30.65 32.69
C PHE A 23 -4.01 -29.74 32.13
N THR A 24 -5.09 -29.48 32.85
CA THR A 24 -6.13 -28.50 32.42
C THR A 24 -5.62 -27.06 32.43
N VAL A 25 -4.77 -26.66 33.38
CA VAL A 25 -4.10 -25.34 33.39
C VAL A 25 -3.07 -25.22 32.27
N LEU A 26 -2.32 -26.27 31.96
CA LEU A 26 -1.38 -26.31 30.83
C LEU A 26 -2.12 -26.27 29.49
N LEU A 27 -3.22 -27.02 29.35
CA LEU A 27 -4.13 -26.95 28.19
C LEU A 27 -4.82 -25.57 28.06
N HIS A 28 -5.08 -24.85 29.16
CA HIS A 28 -5.60 -23.47 29.13
C HIS A 28 -4.51 -22.42 28.85
N ARG A 29 -3.24 -22.74 29.10
CA ARG A 29 -2.12 -21.80 28.92
C ARG A 29 -1.63 -21.74 27.47
N GLU A 30 -2.10 -22.63 26.61
CA GLU A 30 -1.74 -22.72 25.18
C GLU A 30 -2.66 -21.91 24.24
N GLY A 31 -3.61 -21.12 24.76
CA GLY A 31 -4.65 -20.47 23.93
C GLY A 31 -4.75 -18.94 23.99
N MET A 32 -3.91 -18.22 24.72
CA MET A 32 -3.97 -16.76 24.76
C MET A 32 -2.87 -16.16 23.89
N GLY A 33 -3.16 -16.00 22.60
CA GLY A 33 -2.31 -15.23 21.69
C GLY A 33 -2.01 -13.85 22.25
N HIS A 34 -0.84 -13.31 21.88
CA HIS A 34 -0.41 -12.00 22.34
C HIS A 34 -1.30 -10.90 21.76
N PRO A 35 -1.74 -9.92 22.58
CA PRO A 35 -2.50 -8.80 22.05
C PRO A 35 -1.61 -7.94 21.16
N CYS A 36 -2.17 -7.44 20.07
CA CYS A 36 -1.49 -6.49 19.20
C CYS A 36 -1.50 -5.09 19.82
N GLY A 37 -0.50 -4.29 19.44
CA GLY A 37 -0.48 -2.86 19.73
C GLY A 37 -1.41 -2.04 18.83
N PHE A 38 -1.26 -0.72 18.83
CA PHE A 38 -1.98 0.16 17.92
C PHE A 38 -1.65 -0.18 16.44
N PRO A 39 -2.66 -0.42 15.58
CA PRO A 39 -2.43 -0.80 14.18
C PRO A 39 -1.79 0.28 13.31
N GLY A 40 -1.75 1.53 13.81
CA GLY A 40 -1.29 2.68 13.05
C GLY A 40 -2.44 3.43 12.37
N ARG A 41 -2.21 4.71 12.06
CA ARG A 41 -3.15 5.54 11.31
C ARG A 41 -2.48 6.11 10.05
N PRO A 42 -3.00 5.84 8.85
CA PRO A 42 -2.40 6.38 7.63
C PRO A 42 -2.48 7.90 7.63
N ARG A 43 -1.43 8.56 7.13
CA ARG A 43 -1.47 10.00 6.89
C ARG A 43 -2.61 10.31 5.94
N ASN A 44 -3.42 11.31 6.26
CA ASN A 44 -4.64 11.65 5.50
C ASN A 44 -5.70 10.53 5.45
N GLY A 45 -5.71 9.63 6.43
CA GLY A 45 -6.79 8.66 6.60
C GLY A 45 -7.17 8.43 8.06
N SER A 46 -7.88 7.34 8.31
CA SER A 46 -8.33 6.87 9.62
C SER A 46 -8.26 5.35 9.69
N SER A 47 -8.28 4.83 10.92
CA SER A 47 -8.50 3.42 11.22
C SER A 47 -9.77 3.29 12.06
N SER A 48 -10.52 2.19 11.93
CA SER A 48 -11.73 1.89 12.69
C SER A 48 -11.46 1.66 14.18
N THR A 49 -10.25 1.21 14.53
CA THR A 49 -9.85 1.02 15.93
C THR A 49 -8.88 2.12 16.36
N LEU A 50 -9.19 2.72 17.52
CA LEU A 50 -8.31 3.64 18.23
C LEU A 50 -7.67 2.96 19.45
N SER A 51 -7.95 1.67 19.67
CA SER A 51 -7.42 0.94 20.81
C SER A 51 -5.91 0.77 20.67
N THR A 52 -5.19 1.00 21.76
CA THR A 52 -3.75 0.72 21.85
C THR A 52 -3.46 -0.76 22.08
N ILE A 53 -4.49 -1.56 22.42
CA ILE A 53 -4.40 -3.00 22.70
C ILE A 53 -5.57 -3.69 21.99
N SER A 54 -5.26 -4.66 21.12
CA SER A 54 -6.24 -5.46 20.38
C SER A 54 -6.01 -6.94 20.60
N ARG A 55 -7.09 -7.71 20.68
CA ARG A 55 -7.02 -9.17 20.85
C ARG A 55 -6.71 -9.86 19.53
N PRO A 56 -6.08 -11.05 19.55
CA PRO A 56 -6.01 -11.89 18.36
C PRO A 56 -7.38 -12.09 17.73
N GLY A 57 -7.46 -11.93 16.41
CA GLY A 57 -8.70 -11.93 15.64
C GLY A 57 -9.37 -10.56 15.48
N ASP A 58 -8.98 -9.54 16.25
CA ASP A 58 -9.49 -8.18 16.06
C ASP A 58 -9.05 -7.62 14.70
N THR A 59 -9.91 -6.78 14.14
CA THR A 59 -9.75 -6.28 12.77
C THR A 59 -9.76 -4.75 12.73
N ALA A 60 -8.77 -4.18 12.07
CA ALA A 60 -8.63 -2.75 11.83
C ALA A 60 -8.92 -2.43 10.37
N GLN A 61 -9.99 -1.68 10.11
CA GLN A 61 -10.35 -1.20 8.78
C GLN A 61 -9.82 0.21 8.57
N TYR A 62 -9.44 0.52 7.33
CA TYR A 62 -8.83 1.79 6.97
C TYR A 62 -9.65 2.53 5.95
N SER A 63 -9.64 3.85 6.05
CA SER A 63 -10.24 4.72 5.05
C SER A 63 -9.40 5.98 4.86
N CYS A 64 -9.50 6.59 3.69
CA CYS A 64 -8.83 7.84 3.39
C CYS A 64 -9.78 9.02 3.49
N ARG A 65 -9.23 10.21 3.76
CA ARG A 65 -9.99 11.46 3.71
C ARG A 65 -10.54 11.69 2.29
N PRO A 66 -11.63 12.46 2.13
CA PRO A 66 -12.12 12.84 0.82
C PRO A 66 -11.02 13.42 -0.08
N GLY A 67 -10.99 12.98 -1.35
CA GLY A 67 -9.95 13.34 -2.33
C GLY A 67 -8.67 12.52 -2.25
N TYR A 68 -8.56 11.58 -1.30
CA TYR A 68 -7.43 10.67 -1.21
C TYR A 68 -7.84 9.23 -1.54
N THR A 69 -6.97 8.52 -2.25
CA THR A 69 -7.13 7.13 -2.66
C THR A 69 -6.30 6.23 -1.75
N LEU A 70 -6.90 5.12 -1.28
CA LEU A 70 -6.25 4.13 -0.44
C LEU A 70 -5.42 3.14 -1.29
N PHE A 71 -4.16 2.95 -0.91
CA PHE A 71 -3.25 1.96 -1.46
C PHE A 71 -2.79 0.98 -0.39
N GLY A 72 -2.80 -0.32 -0.69
CA GLY A 72 -2.45 -1.39 0.24
C GLY A 72 -3.68 -2.06 0.86
N ASP A 73 -3.50 -2.64 2.04
CA ASP A 73 -4.54 -3.43 2.71
C ASP A 73 -5.62 -2.52 3.31
N THR A 74 -6.87 -2.67 2.86
CA THR A 74 -8.03 -1.96 3.42
C THR A 74 -8.36 -2.41 4.84
N GLU A 75 -7.86 -3.58 5.21
CA GLU A 75 -8.13 -4.24 6.48
C GLU A 75 -6.90 -5.00 6.96
N ARG A 76 -6.63 -4.95 8.27
CA ARG A 76 -5.56 -5.71 8.91
C ARG A 76 -6.11 -6.46 10.10
N VAL A 77 -5.59 -7.68 10.32
CA VAL A 77 -6.05 -8.58 11.38
C VAL A 77 -4.96 -8.77 12.42
N CYS A 78 -5.30 -8.69 13.70
CA CYS A 78 -4.38 -8.97 14.79
C CYS A 78 -4.14 -10.48 14.89
N LEU A 79 -2.89 -10.91 14.74
CA LEU A 79 -2.52 -12.32 14.83
C LEU A 79 -2.23 -12.73 16.28
N GLU A 80 -2.28 -14.03 16.55
CA GLU A 80 -1.89 -14.60 17.86
C GLU A 80 -0.44 -14.31 18.24
N SER A 81 0.40 -13.94 17.27
CA SER A 81 1.78 -13.49 17.50
C SER A 81 1.89 -12.09 18.12
N GLY A 82 0.78 -11.35 18.24
CA GLY A 82 0.77 -9.94 18.66
C GLY A 82 1.17 -8.96 17.56
N ILE A 83 1.17 -9.42 16.31
CA ILE A 83 1.52 -8.62 15.13
C ILE A 83 0.29 -8.49 14.24
N TRP A 84 0.08 -7.29 13.70
CA TRP A 84 -0.93 -7.06 12.68
C TRP A 84 -0.49 -7.65 11.34
N ALA A 85 -1.32 -8.53 10.77
CA ALA A 85 -1.14 -9.03 9.42
C ALA A 85 -1.24 -7.88 8.39
N GLY A 86 -0.52 -8.04 7.27
CA GLY A 86 -0.50 -7.04 6.21
C GLY A 86 0.28 -5.77 6.54
N GLN A 87 0.31 -4.85 5.59
CA GLN A 87 1.01 -3.58 5.70
C GLN A 87 0.02 -2.44 5.93
N GLN A 88 0.42 -1.45 6.72
CA GLN A 88 -0.40 -0.26 6.89
C GLN A 88 -0.60 0.43 5.53
N PRO A 89 -1.85 0.74 5.13
CA PRO A 89 -2.10 1.35 3.84
C PRO A 89 -1.60 2.80 3.79
N LEU A 90 -1.55 3.36 2.58
CA LEU A 90 -1.23 4.75 2.30
C LEU A 90 -2.44 5.45 1.69
N CYS A 91 -2.59 6.73 1.99
CA CYS A 91 -3.61 7.59 1.37
C CYS A 91 -2.93 8.65 0.52
N GLU A 92 -3.13 8.60 -0.79
CA GLU A 92 -2.58 9.59 -1.73
C GLU A 92 -3.62 10.51 -2.31
N LEU A 93 -3.26 11.78 -2.41
CA LEU A 93 -4.12 12.79 -3.00
C LEU A 93 -4.32 12.49 -4.48
N ASN A 94 -5.57 12.35 -4.91
CA ASN A 94 -5.91 12.40 -6.33
C ASN A 94 -5.78 13.85 -6.81
N LEU A 95 -4.77 14.11 -7.63
CA LEU A 95 -4.43 15.45 -8.11
C LEU A 95 -5.49 16.04 -9.07
N VAL A 96 -6.30 15.18 -9.68
CA VAL A 96 -7.20 15.56 -10.77
C VAL A 96 -8.68 15.61 -10.40
N LEU A 97 -9.05 15.31 -9.15
CA LEU A 97 -10.44 15.38 -8.68
C LEU A 97 -11.04 16.77 -8.97
N LYS A 98 -12.15 16.80 -9.73
CA LYS A 98 -12.88 17.99 -10.18
C LYS A 98 -12.03 19.01 -10.94
N ARG A 99 -10.94 18.58 -11.59
CA ARG A 99 -10.11 19.45 -12.44
C ARG A 99 -10.74 19.69 -13.82
N PRO A 100 -10.33 20.77 -14.52
CA PRO A 100 -10.76 21.00 -15.89
C PRO A 100 -10.31 19.90 -16.83
N THR A 101 -11.23 19.41 -17.65
CA THR A 101 -11.01 18.30 -18.58
C THR A 101 -11.45 18.68 -19.99
N LEU A 102 -10.86 17.97 -20.97
CA LEU A 102 -11.16 18.08 -22.39
C LEU A 102 -11.21 16.69 -22.99
N MET A 103 -11.91 16.54 -24.10
CA MET A 103 -11.88 15.32 -24.92
C MET A 103 -12.01 15.67 -26.39
N SER A 104 -11.71 14.72 -27.28
CA SER A 104 -11.74 14.95 -28.73
C SER A 104 -13.13 15.26 -29.27
N ALA A 105 -14.17 14.62 -28.72
CA ALA A 105 -15.57 14.86 -29.05
C ALA A 105 -16.46 14.30 -27.93
N GLN A 106 -17.55 15.00 -27.59
CA GLN A 106 -18.49 14.57 -26.55
C GLN A 106 -19.63 13.72 -27.15
N LEU A 107 -19.95 12.61 -26.50
CA LEU A 107 -21.14 11.82 -26.79
C LEU A 107 -22.31 12.28 -25.89
N TRP A 108 -23.30 12.99 -26.45
CA TRP A 108 -24.51 13.40 -25.71
C TRP A 108 -24.21 14.08 -24.36
N HIS A 109 -24.65 13.50 -23.25
CA HIS A 109 -24.48 14.00 -21.88
C HIS A 109 -23.25 13.42 -21.17
N TYR A 110 -22.42 12.62 -21.84
CA TYR A 110 -21.23 12.00 -21.27
C TYR A 110 -20.04 12.96 -21.35
N THR A 111 -20.04 13.98 -20.49
CA THR A 111 -19.06 15.07 -20.44
C THR A 111 -17.68 14.59 -19.97
N PRO A 112 -16.59 15.37 -20.20
CA PRO A 112 -15.23 14.93 -19.85
C PRO A 112 -14.96 14.95 -18.34
N ASP A 113 -15.71 15.73 -17.56
CA ASP A 113 -15.58 15.88 -16.12
C ASP A 113 -16.08 14.65 -15.33
N LEU A 114 -16.95 13.82 -15.92
CA LEU A 114 -17.40 12.57 -15.32
C LEU A 114 -16.27 11.59 -15.03
N ALA A 115 -15.12 11.71 -15.71
CA ALA A 115 -13.96 10.86 -15.46
C ALA A 115 -13.07 11.36 -14.32
N VAL A 116 -13.40 12.48 -13.67
CA VAL A 116 -12.64 13.02 -12.52
C VAL A 116 -13.60 13.50 -11.44
N ASP A 117 -14.80 12.93 -11.38
CA ASP A 117 -15.86 13.39 -10.51
C ASP A 117 -15.87 12.69 -9.14
N GLY A 118 -15.02 11.67 -8.97
CA GLY A 118 -14.92 10.87 -7.76
C GLY A 118 -15.92 9.71 -7.72
N ASN A 119 -16.69 9.48 -8.79
CA ASN A 119 -17.69 8.43 -8.89
C ASN A 119 -17.30 7.41 -9.98
N THR A 120 -16.88 6.23 -9.55
CA THR A 120 -16.45 5.16 -10.45
C THR A 120 -17.58 4.48 -11.23
N GLU A 121 -18.83 4.81 -10.95
CA GLU A 121 -20.01 4.26 -11.63
C GLU A 121 -20.44 5.08 -12.84
N THR A 122 -20.09 6.37 -12.88
CA THR A 122 -20.32 7.26 -14.01
C THR A 122 -19.14 7.20 -14.97
N CYS A 123 -19.37 7.44 -16.27
CA CYS A 123 -18.29 7.43 -17.24
C CYS A 123 -18.41 8.54 -18.27
N SER A 124 -17.26 9.10 -18.64
CA SER A 124 -17.08 9.95 -19.80
C SER A 124 -16.97 9.10 -21.06
N PHE A 125 -17.58 9.53 -22.17
CA PHE A 125 -17.52 8.79 -23.44
C PHE A 125 -17.20 9.70 -24.64
N THR A 126 -16.18 9.30 -25.38
CA THR A 126 -15.88 9.83 -26.72
C THR A 126 -16.58 8.97 -27.78
N PRO A 127 -17.28 9.58 -28.75
CA PRO A 127 -18.02 8.86 -29.78
C PRO A 127 -17.08 8.14 -30.75
N LYS A 128 -17.58 7.04 -31.32
CA LYS A 128 -16.89 6.27 -32.36
C LYS A 128 -16.55 7.05 -33.63
N THR A 129 -17.26 8.13 -33.92
CA THR A 129 -17.05 8.95 -35.12
C THR A 129 -15.82 9.85 -35.03
N SER A 130 -15.15 9.91 -33.88
CA SER A 130 -13.92 10.69 -33.72
C SER A 130 -12.73 9.96 -34.36
N GLU A 131 -12.12 10.58 -35.37
CA GLU A 131 -10.91 10.08 -36.07
C GLU A 131 -9.78 9.70 -35.09
N GLN A 132 -9.58 10.52 -34.06
CA GLN A 132 -8.67 10.23 -32.94
C GLN A 132 -9.39 10.50 -31.63
N ARG A 133 -9.76 9.43 -30.92
CA ARG A 133 -10.36 9.52 -29.59
C ARG A 133 -9.28 9.78 -28.55
N TRP A 134 -9.49 10.80 -27.73
CA TRP A 134 -8.60 11.15 -26.64
C TRP A 134 -9.36 11.91 -25.55
N TRP A 135 -8.79 11.86 -24.34
CA TRP A 135 -9.26 12.59 -23.17
C TRP A 135 -8.06 13.23 -22.46
N GLN A 136 -8.23 14.41 -21.87
CA GLN A 136 -7.17 15.16 -21.21
C GLN A 136 -7.67 15.85 -19.94
N VAL A 137 -6.81 15.96 -18.93
CA VAL A 137 -7.05 16.77 -17.73
C VAL A 137 -5.91 17.72 -17.44
N ASP A 138 -6.25 18.92 -16.97
CA ASP A 138 -5.31 19.97 -16.55
C ASP A 138 -5.08 19.95 -15.02
N LEU A 139 -3.86 19.65 -14.59
CA LEU A 139 -3.46 19.69 -13.18
C LEU A 139 -3.29 21.12 -12.63
N THR A 140 -3.58 22.14 -13.45
CA THR A 140 -3.43 23.60 -13.19
C THR A 140 -1.97 24.06 -13.12
N TYR A 141 -1.09 23.26 -12.50
CA TYR A 141 0.34 23.52 -12.35
C TYR A 141 1.15 22.31 -12.78
N GLN A 142 2.44 22.53 -13.08
CA GLN A 142 3.35 21.41 -13.34
C GLN A 142 3.55 20.59 -12.06
N GLN A 143 3.39 19.28 -12.20
CA GLN A 143 3.58 18.29 -11.15
C GLN A 143 4.63 17.27 -11.60
N HIS A 144 5.34 16.65 -10.65
CA HIS A 144 6.06 15.41 -10.95
C HIS A 144 5.08 14.27 -10.75
N ILE A 145 4.55 13.72 -11.84
CA ILE A 145 3.51 12.68 -11.84
C ILE A 145 4.18 11.31 -11.81
N GLY A 146 3.81 10.49 -10.83
CA GLY A 146 4.35 9.15 -10.63
C GLY A 146 3.51 8.07 -11.29
N SER A 147 2.19 8.19 -11.18
CA SER A 147 1.26 7.16 -11.65
C SER A 147 -0.12 7.72 -11.99
N VAL A 148 -0.85 6.95 -12.80
CA VAL A 148 -2.23 7.23 -13.22
C VAL A 148 -3.06 5.98 -13.01
N ALA A 149 -4.17 6.05 -12.30
CA ALA A 149 -5.14 4.97 -12.20
C ALA A 149 -6.32 5.20 -13.13
N LEU A 150 -6.77 4.16 -13.82
CA LEU A 150 -7.93 4.19 -14.69
C LEU A 150 -8.97 3.17 -14.23
N VAL A 151 -10.23 3.62 -14.19
CA VAL A 151 -11.43 2.78 -14.17
C VAL A 151 -12.09 2.95 -15.53
N ILE A 152 -12.32 1.83 -16.23
CA ILE A 152 -12.85 1.81 -17.59
C ILE A 152 -14.08 0.89 -17.63
N SER A 153 -14.95 1.07 -18.63
CA SER A 153 -16.08 0.19 -18.90
C SER A 153 -15.65 -1.29 -19.01
N ARG A 154 -16.44 -2.20 -18.43
CA ARG A 154 -16.08 -3.61 -18.21
C ARG A 154 -15.97 -4.40 -19.52
N ASP A 155 -15.19 -5.48 -19.47
CA ASP A 155 -15.10 -6.60 -20.43
C ASP A 155 -14.72 -6.28 -21.88
N ALA A 156 -14.40 -5.03 -22.17
CA ALA A 156 -13.90 -4.60 -23.47
C ALA A 156 -12.38 -4.79 -23.59
N TYR A 157 -11.94 -4.98 -24.84
CA TYR A 157 -10.54 -4.91 -25.19
C TYR A 157 -10.11 -3.45 -25.37
N HIS A 158 -8.97 -3.09 -24.80
CA HIS A 158 -8.42 -1.74 -24.83
C HIS A 158 -7.00 -1.76 -25.40
N GLU A 159 -6.68 -0.73 -26.18
CA GLU A 159 -5.32 -0.40 -26.60
C GLU A 159 -5.19 1.12 -26.43
N LEU A 160 -4.40 1.58 -25.47
CA LEU A 160 -4.30 2.99 -25.12
C LEU A 160 -2.88 3.37 -24.70
N THR A 161 -2.56 4.64 -24.86
CA THR A 161 -1.30 5.23 -24.36
C THR A 161 -1.62 6.43 -23.48
N ILE A 162 -0.99 6.45 -22.30
CA ILE A 162 -1.05 7.57 -21.37
C ILE A 162 0.19 8.43 -21.59
N PHE A 163 0.00 9.73 -21.76
CA PHE A 163 1.05 10.72 -21.90
C PHE A 163 0.99 11.73 -20.77
N ILE A 164 2.16 12.16 -20.32
CA ILE A 164 2.33 13.33 -19.46
C ILE A 164 2.84 14.48 -20.32
N THR A 165 2.06 15.56 -20.40
CA THR A 165 2.40 16.70 -21.24
C THR A 165 3.08 17.78 -20.41
N GLU A 166 4.31 18.11 -20.79
CA GLU A 166 5.10 19.19 -20.20
C GLU A 166 5.03 20.43 -21.08
N LEU A 167 4.67 21.57 -20.50
CA LEU A 167 4.76 22.86 -21.18
C LEU A 167 6.18 23.38 -21.04
N VAL A 168 6.98 23.21 -22.09
CA VAL A 168 8.41 23.61 -22.11
C VAL A 168 8.54 25.11 -22.36
N SER A 169 7.68 25.66 -23.22
CA SER A 169 7.59 27.08 -23.51
C SER A 169 6.14 27.46 -23.85
N LYS A 170 5.86 28.75 -24.11
CA LYS A 170 4.50 29.22 -24.43
C LYS A 170 3.86 28.50 -25.63
N ASN A 171 4.67 28.02 -26.58
CA ASN A 171 4.19 27.41 -27.83
C ASN A 171 4.65 25.95 -28.00
N GLN A 172 5.36 25.38 -27.03
CA GLN A 172 5.89 24.03 -27.14
C GLN A 172 5.43 23.16 -25.99
N ALA A 173 4.70 22.10 -26.35
CA ALA A 173 4.28 21.04 -25.45
C ALA A 173 5.04 19.75 -25.80
N LEU A 174 5.63 19.11 -24.80
CA LEU A 174 6.30 17.83 -24.94
C LEU A 174 5.40 16.72 -24.39
N TYR A 175 4.99 15.80 -25.26
CA TYR A 175 4.18 14.63 -24.90
C TYR A 175 5.09 13.47 -24.52
N LYS A 176 5.21 13.19 -23.23
CA LYS A 176 6.08 12.11 -22.72
C LYS A 176 5.26 10.86 -22.47
N PRO A 177 5.54 9.74 -23.14
CA PRO A 177 4.80 8.50 -22.89
C PRO A 177 5.03 8.05 -21.44
N CYS A 178 3.95 7.97 -20.66
CA CYS A 178 3.94 7.41 -19.31
C CYS A 178 3.96 5.88 -19.39
N THR A 179 3.01 5.32 -20.13
CA THR A 179 2.85 3.88 -20.37
C THR A 179 1.99 3.62 -21.60
N HIS A 180 2.05 2.40 -22.11
CA HIS A 180 1.16 1.85 -23.13
C HIS A 180 0.51 0.59 -22.58
N PHE A 181 -0.79 0.41 -22.85
CA PHE A 181 -1.53 -0.77 -22.43
C PHE A 181 -2.30 -1.36 -23.61
N LYS A 182 -2.27 -2.70 -23.71
CA LYS A 182 -3.00 -3.46 -24.70
C LYS A 182 -3.53 -4.75 -24.08
N GLY A 183 -4.85 -4.91 -24.01
CA GLY A 183 -5.49 -6.07 -23.43
C GLY A 183 -6.85 -5.79 -22.79
N LYS A 184 -7.31 -6.73 -21.96
CA LYS A 184 -8.49 -6.57 -21.10
C LYS A 184 -8.04 -6.20 -19.69
N PHE A 185 -8.80 -5.35 -19.01
CA PHE A 185 -8.49 -4.96 -17.65
C PHE A 185 -8.77 -6.12 -16.69
N PRO A 186 -7.78 -6.66 -15.97
CA PRO A 186 -7.97 -7.80 -15.06
C PRO A 186 -8.74 -7.43 -13.78
N LYS A 187 -8.82 -6.14 -13.47
CA LYS A 187 -9.51 -5.57 -12.32
C LYS A 187 -10.31 -4.36 -12.79
N LEU A 188 -11.32 -3.97 -12.03
CA LEU A 188 -12.14 -2.78 -12.31
C LEU A 188 -11.29 -1.50 -12.39
N LYS A 189 -10.22 -1.43 -11.59
CA LYS A 189 -9.29 -0.31 -11.51
C LYS A 189 -7.87 -0.79 -11.76
N MET A 190 -7.18 -0.14 -12.68
CA MET A 190 -5.79 -0.42 -13.03
C MET A 190 -4.90 0.76 -12.71
N LEU A 191 -3.76 0.50 -12.06
CA LEU A 191 -2.76 1.52 -11.77
C LEU A 191 -1.59 1.39 -12.75
N PHE A 192 -1.23 2.50 -13.37
CA PHE A 192 -0.14 2.60 -14.33
C PHE A 192 0.99 3.44 -13.75
N VAL A 193 2.14 2.83 -13.53
CA VAL A 193 3.35 3.53 -13.07
C VAL A 193 4.04 4.19 -14.26
N CYS A 194 4.28 5.50 -14.19
CA CYS A 194 4.91 6.25 -15.26
C CYS A 194 6.42 6.07 -15.28
N ASN A 195 6.98 5.96 -16.50
CA ASN A 195 8.42 6.00 -16.74
C ASN A 195 9.21 4.97 -15.89
N LYS A 196 8.67 3.74 -15.76
CA LYS A 196 9.29 2.65 -14.96
C LYS A 196 9.64 3.08 -13.53
N GLY A 197 8.74 3.81 -12.87
CA GLY A 197 8.92 4.24 -11.49
C GLY A 197 9.79 5.49 -11.33
N LYS A 198 10.07 6.24 -12.41
CA LYS A 198 10.77 7.54 -12.34
C LYS A 198 9.82 8.74 -12.41
N GLY A 199 8.58 8.50 -12.83
CA GLY A 199 7.60 9.55 -13.10
C GLY A 199 8.02 10.50 -14.24
N HIS A 200 7.18 11.49 -14.49
CA HIS A 200 7.41 12.57 -15.46
C HIS A 200 6.96 13.90 -14.87
N LYS A 201 7.72 14.97 -15.12
CA LYS A 201 7.21 16.33 -14.90
C LYS A 201 6.16 16.70 -15.96
N GLY A 202 5.06 17.32 -15.60
CA GLY A 202 4.08 17.79 -16.57
C GLY A 202 2.85 18.41 -15.93
N ARG A 203 2.04 19.08 -16.75
CA ARG A 203 0.81 19.76 -16.32
C ARG A 203 -0.45 19.02 -16.76
N TYR A 204 -0.39 18.27 -17.85
CA TYR A 204 -1.54 17.54 -18.35
C TYR A 204 -1.30 16.04 -18.33
N VAL A 205 -2.36 15.29 -18.07
CA VAL A 205 -2.45 13.87 -18.40
C VAL A 205 -3.33 13.76 -19.64
N TYR A 206 -2.79 13.15 -20.68
CA TYR A 206 -3.46 12.94 -21.97
C TYR A 206 -3.54 11.45 -22.24
N ILE A 207 -4.76 10.93 -22.41
CA ILE A 207 -5.02 9.51 -22.64
C ILE A 207 -5.56 9.36 -24.05
N ARG A 208 -4.87 8.55 -24.86
CA ARG A 208 -5.22 8.33 -26.26
C ARG A 208 -5.69 6.89 -26.44
N ASP A 209 -6.84 6.72 -27.09
CA ASP A 209 -7.26 5.42 -27.60
C ASP A 209 -6.46 5.12 -28.88
N ASP A 210 -5.64 4.08 -28.83
CA ASP A 210 -4.79 3.63 -29.94
C ASP A 210 -5.46 2.53 -30.76
N ARG A 211 -6.66 2.09 -30.37
CA ARG A 211 -7.39 1.05 -31.09
C ARG A 211 -7.75 1.51 -32.51
N LYS A 212 -7.56 0.62 -33.48
CA LYS A 212 -7.99 0.85 -34.88
C LYS A 212 -9.49 0.73 -35.08
N ASN A 213 -10.20 -0.03 -34.23
CA ASN A 213 -11.65 -0.10 -34.33
C ASN A 213 -12.26 1.16 -33.73
N HIS A 214 -13.19 1.76 -34.46
CA HIS A 214 -13.92 2.97 -34.08
C HIS A 214 -15.08 2.58 -33.16
N ASP A 215 -14.80 2.10 -31.96
CA ASP A 215 -15.79 1.92 -30.89
C ASP A 215 -15.81 3.13 -29.94
N TYR A 216 -16.72 3.15 -28.98
CA TYR A 216 -16.73 4.18 -27.94
C TYR A 216 -15.46 4.09 -27.07
N PHE A 217 -14.95 5.24 -26.66
CA PHE A 217 -13.84 5.33 -25.71
C PHE A 217 -14.38 5.87 -24.39
N GLY A 218 -14.55 4.98 -23.42
CA GLY A 218 -15.13 5.27 -22.11
C GLY A 218 -14.08 5.33 -21.01
N LEU A 219 -14.12 6.36 -20.17
CA LEU A 219 -13.31 6.48 -18.95
C LEU A 219 -14.26 6.76 -17.79
N CYS A 220 -14.31 5.86 -16.81
CA CYS A 220 -15.22 5.98 -15.67
C CYS A 220 -14.62 6.78 -14.53
N GLU A 221 -13.34 6.57 -14.23
CA GLU A 221 -12.61 7.42 -13.30
C GLU A 221 -11.13 7.43 -13.66
N VAL A 222 -10.51 8.60 -13.56
CA VAL A 222 -9.09 8.85 -13.77
C VAL A 222 -8.56 9.51 -12.52
N GLU A 223 -7.57 8.87 -11.90
CA GLU A 223 -6.87 9.44 -10.76
C GLU A 223 -5.39 9.59 -11.09
N VAL A 224 -4.79 10.67 -10.61
CA VAL A 224 -3.38 11.00 -10.90
C VAL A 224 -2.68 11.26 -9.59
N PHE A 225 -1.50 10.65 -9.42
CA PHE A 225 -0.75 10.70 -8.18
C PHE A 225 0.65 11.28 -8.42
N ALA A 226 1.10 12.06 -7.45
CA ALA A 226 2.45 12.62 -7.46
C ALA A 226 3.51 11.50 -7.38
N PHE A 227 4.66 11.75 -7.98
CA PHE A 227 5.82 10.90 -7.85
C PHE A 227 6.31 10.93 -6.41
N ARG A 228 6.61 9.75 -5.89
CA ARG A 228 7.32 9.57 -4.63
C ARG A 228 8.25 8.37 -4.78
N GLY A 229 9.46 8.47 -4.24
CA GLY A 229 10.42 7.36 -4.26
C GLY A 229 9.94 6.20 -3.40
N GLY A 230 10.15 4.96 -3.85
CA GLY A 230 9.77 3.74 -3.10
C GLY A 230 8.30 3.33 -3.22
N TRP A 231 7.57 3.87 -4.20
CA TRP A 231 6.13 3.59 -4.39
C TRP A 231 5.84 2.23 -5.02
N ASP A 232 6.82 1.72 -5.76
CA ASP A 232 6.76 0.47 -6.51
C ASP A 232 6.53 -0.72 -5.57
N THR A 233 7.09 -0.68 -4.35
CA THR A 233 6.98 -1.77 -3.36
C THR A 233 5.59 -1.88 -2.72
N TYR A 234 4.87 -0.76 -2.58
CA TYR A 234 3.50 -0.73 -2.02
C TYR A 234 2.43 -1.09 -3.07
N VAL A 235 2.66 -0.69 -4.32
CA VAL A 235 1.66 -0.79 -5.40
C VAL A 235 1.69 -2.14 -6.12
N LEU A 236 2.89 -2.68 -6.38
CA LEU A 236 3.03 -3.87 -7.21
C LEU A 236 2.81 -5.16 -6.43
N GLY A 237 2.45 -5.08 -5.15
CA GLY A 237 2.43 -6.23 -4.25
C GLY A 237 3.81 -6.86 -4.26
N GLY A 238 4.76 -6.25 -3.54
CA GLY A 238 6.05 -6.86 -3.34
C GLY A 238 5.87 -8.25 -2.76
N GLY A 239 5.97 -9.28 -3.61
CA GLY A 239 6.57 -10.53 -3.18
C GLY A 239 7.88 -10.16 -2.51
N GLU A 240 8.10 -10.68 -1.31
CA GLU A 240 9.28 -10.47 -0.48
C GLU A 240 10.53 -10.37 -1.35
N THR A 241 10.97 -9.15 -1.61
CA THR A 241 12.26 -8.87 -2.24
C THR A 241 12.99 -7.97 -1.27
N GLU A 242 14.19 -8.40 -0.91
CA GLU A 242 15.05 -7.98 0.20
C GLU A 242 15.51 -6.50 0.15
N ALA A 243 14.63 -5.54 -0.09
CA ALA A 243 15.00 -4.14 -0.29
C ALA A 243 15.15 -3.33 1.01
N ASN A 244 14.78 -3.86 2.18
CA ASN A 244 14.89 -3.16 3.47
C ASN A 244 15.90 -3.78 4.45
N ALA A 245 16.77 -4.69 4.01
CA ALA A 245 17.85 -5.22 4.84
C ALA A 245 19.10 -4.34 4.75
N LEU A 246 19.34 -3.50 5.76
CA LEU A 246 20.63 -2.82 5.92
C LEU A 246 21.68 -3.89 6.29
N LYS A 247 22.58 -4.22 5.35
CA LYS A 247 23.67 -5.18 5.57
C LYS A 247 24.81 -4.49 6.34
N ILE A 248 24.92 -4.74 7.64
CA ILE A 248 26.02 -4.22 8.47
C ILE A 248 27.10 -5.30 8.65
N ARG A 249 28.35 -4.95 8.34
CA ARG A 249 29.52 -5.83 8.46
C ARG A 249 29.93 -5.92 9.94
N GLY A 250 29.92 -7.12 10.52
CA GLY A 250 30.34 -7.34 11.90
C GLY A 250 31.86 -7.16 12.07
N GLY A 251 32.29 -5.93 12.39
CA GLY A 251 33.62 -5.63 12.91
C GLY A 251 33.52 -5.21 14.37
N ARG A 252 34.47 -5.63 15.21
CA ARG A 252 34.61 -5.16 16.61
C ARG A 252 34.92 -3.66 16.60
N GLY A 253 33.90 -2.82 16.56
CA GLY A 253 33.98 -1.37 16.63
C GLY A 253 32.93 -0.85 17.60
N ARG A 254 33.38 -0.06 18.58
CA ARG A 254 32.58 0.58 19.63
C ARG A 254 31.42 1.40 18.99
N ILE A 255 30.18 1.09 19.36
CA ILE A 255 28.99 1.86 18.97
C ILE A 255 28.93 3.10 19.87
N GLU A 256 29.34 4.26 19.37
CA GLU A 256 29.07 5.55 20.02
C GLU A 256 27.76 6.16 19.50
N LYS A 257 26.76 6.17 20.40
CA LYS A 257 25.63 7.10 20.62
C LYS A 257 25.04 7.81 19.37
N THR A 258 23.74 7.82 19.11
CA THR A 258 22.73 8.44 19.99
C THR A 258 21.31 8.13 19.48
N CYS A 259 20.58 7.23 20.15
CA CYS A 259 19.12 7.19 20.12
C CYS A 259 18.65 6.91 21.55
N ARG A 260 18.21 7.94 22.28
CA ARG A 260 17.45 7.74 23.51
C ARG A 260 16.05 7.29 23.09
N ASN A 261 15.61 6.17 23.67
CA ASN A 261 14.31 5.50 23.51
C ASN A 261 14.31 4.39 22.44
N MET A 262 14.90 3.24 22.78
CA MET A 262 14.69 1.99 22.03
C MET A 262 13.38 1.33 22.48
N CYS A 263 12.48 1.07 21.53
CA CYS A 263 11.59 -0.09 21.61
C CYS A 263 12.43 -1.36 21.37
N SER A 264 12.10 -2.43 22.10
CA SER A 264 12.82 -3.71 22.14
C SER A 264 13.16 -4.28 20.76
N THR A 265 14.45 -4.42 20.43
CA THR A 265 14.94 -5.20 19.29
C THR A 265 14.97 -6.69 19.60
N ARG A 266 14.31 -7.53 18.78
CA ARG A 266 14.59 -8.98 18.73
C ARG A 266 15.33 -9.31 17.43
N VAL A 267 16.43 -10.06 17.57
CA VAL A 267 17.23 -10.59 16.46
C VAL A 267 16.60 -11.91 16.01
N PHE A 268 16.22 -12.01 14.73
CA PHE A 268 15.79 -13.28 14.14
C PHE A 268 16.93 -13.92 13.35
N ALA A 269 17.24 -15.18 13.64
CA ALA A 269 17.99 -16.03 12.73
C ALA A 269 16.99 -16.73 11.80
N SER A 270 17.17 -16.61 10.48
CA SER A 270 16.29 -17.27 9.51
C SER A 270 16.45 -18.80 9.55
N PRO A 271 15.37 -19.59 9.66
CA PRO A 271 15.41 -21.05 9.63
C PRO A 271 15.04 -21.59 8.24
N THR A 272 15.68 -21.14 7.16
CA THR A 272 15.61 -21.86 5.88
C THR A 272 16.95 -21.84 5.17
N GLY A 273 17.57 -23.02 5.09
CA GLY A 273 18.79 -23.23 4.33
C GLY A 273 18.51 -23.09 2.84
N LYS A 274 18.83 -21.92 2.28
CA LYS A 274 19.31 -21.64 0.91
C LYS A 274 19.38 -20.13 0.72
N SER A 275 20.36 -19.48 1.36
CA SER A 275 20.73 -18.10 1.04
C SER A 275 22.25 -18.01 0.88
N LEU A 276 22.69 -17.37 -0.21
CA LEU A 276 24.10 -17.13 -0.56
C LEU A 276 24.70 -15.99 0.27
N VAL A 277 24.61 -16.07 1.60
CA VAL A 277 25.19 -15.09 2.53
C VAL A 277 26.35 -15.73 3.32
N PRO A 278 27.54 -15.11 3.35
CA PRO A 278 28.65 -15.60 4.17
C PRO A 278 28.26 -15.65 5.66
N ARG A 279 28.80 -16.60 6.44
CA ARG A 279 28.47 -16.89 7.87
C ARG A 279 28.62 -15.72 8.88
N ASN A 280 28.92 -14.50 8.43
CA ASN A 280 29.38 -13.39 9.27
C ASN A 280 28.45 -12.14 9.19
N TRP A 281 27.24 -12.27 8.66
CA TRP A 281 26.29 -11.17 8.47
C TRP A 281 25.03 -11.39 9.31
N VAL A 282 24.52 -10.33 9.94
CA VAL A 282 23.25 -10.33 10.67
C VAL A 282 22.28 -9.40 9.94
N THR A 283 21.07 -9.87 9.67
CA THR A 283 19.99 -9.06 9.09
C THR A 283 19.23 -8.37 10.22
N VAL A 284 19.21 -7.04 10.22
CA VAL A 284 18.42 -6.25 11.18
C VAL A 284 17.34 -5.50 10.40
N ALA A 285 16.08 -5.80 10.67
CA ALA A 285 14.95 -5.04 10.15
C ALA A 285 14.69 -3.84 11.06
N PHE A 286 14.60 -2.65 10.48
CA PHE A 286 14.20 -1.43 11.19
C PHE A 286 12.77 -1.06 10.82
N ASP A 287 11.94 -0.79 11.83
CA ASP A 287 10.66 -0.14 11.63
C ASP A 287 10.89 1.38 11.58
N ALA A 288 10.57 1.99 10.44
CA ALA A 288 10.71 3.43 10.21
C ALA A 288 9.66 4.27 10.97
N SER A 289 8.68 3.65 11.62
CA SER A 289 7.61 4.32 12.36
C SER A 289 8.07 5.05 13.64
N CYS A 290 9.31 4.83 14.11
CA CYS A 290 9.82 5.39 15.36
C CYS A 290 10.53 6.76 15.25
N CYS A 291 10.74 7.31 14.05
CA CYS A 291 11.41 8.61 13.89
C CYS A 291 10.38 9.75 13.75
N GLY A 292 10.00 10.33 14.89
CA GLY A 292 9.30 11.62 14.91
C GLY A 292 10.14 12.71 14.24
N GLY A 293 9.51 13.50 13.37
CA GLY A 293 10.17 14.42 12.46
C GLY A 293 11.10 15.43 13.12
N ARG A 294 12.25 15.64 12.46
CA ARG A 294 12.93 16.94 12.36
C ARG A 294 13.84 16.95 11.14
N ASP A 295 13.81 18.05 10.41
CA ASP A 295 14.54 18.32 9.17
C ASP A 295 16.05 18.08 9.31
N VAL A 296 16.64 17.35 8.35
CA VAL A 296 18.09 17.22 8.20
C VAL A 296 18.49 17.94 6.90
N LYS A 297 19.21 19.06 7.03
CA LYS A 297 19.88 19.74 5.90
C LYS A 297 21.04 18.87 5.37
N PRO A 298 21.30 18.85 4.05
CA PRO A 298 22.43 18.12 3.49
C PRO A 298 23.77 18.83 3.78
N PRO A 299 24.89 18.10 3.92
CA PRO A 299 26.21 18.68 4.11
C PRO A 299 26.79 19.23 2.80
N SER A 300 27.62 20.25 2.93
CA SER A 300 28.47 20.87 1.92
C SER A 300 29.56 19.94 1.39
#